data_AF-A0A519ESK7-F1
#
_entry.id   AF-A0A519ESK7-F1
#
_cell.length_a   1.000
_cell.length_b   1.000
_cell.length_c   1.000
_cell.angle_alpha   90.00
_cell.angle_beta   90.00
_cell.angle_gamma   90.00
#
_symmetry.space_group_name_H-M   'P 1'
#
loop_
_entity.id
_entity.type
_entity.pdbx_description
1 polymer ?
#
loop_
_entity_poly.entity_id
_entity_poly.type
_entity_poly.pdbx_seq_one_letter_code
_entity_poly.pdbx_strand_id
1 'polypeptide(L)'
;LRTRLGWGHVFHLHVLSEPERRAVLRQAADARGVFLGDDVMDFILTRFSRDLGSLMQLLDHLDAYALQTQRAITIPLIKSMLEDA
;
A
#
# COMPACT_ATOMS: atom_id res chain seq x y z
N LEU A 1 -18.07 -33.61 -14.36
CA LEU A 1 -18.81 -32.44 -13.85
C LEU A 1 -18.21 -31.16 -14.44
N ARG A 2 -18.93 -30.48 -15.34
CA ARG A 2 -18.52 -29.18 -15.91
C ARG A 2 -19.28 -28.12 -15.13
N THR A 3 -18.64 -27.57 -14.08
CA THR A 3 -19.30 -26.76 -13.05
C THR A 3 -19.78 -25.41 -13.61
N ARG A 4 -20.94 -24.92 -13.13
CA ARG A 4 -21.61 -23.66 -13.54
C ARG A 4 -20.76 -22.38 -13.41
N LEU A 5 -19.54 -22.49 -12.87
CA LEU A 5 -18.56 -21.41 -12.72
C LEU A 5 -18.02 -20.88 -14.06
N GLY A 6 -18.05 -21.67 -15.14
CA GLY A 6 -17.54 -21.24 -16.45
C GLY A 6 -18.59 -20.74 -17.44
N TRP A 7 -19.86 -20.57 -17.02
CA TRP A 7 -20.97 -20.23 -17.93
C TRP A 7 -21.26 -18.72 -18.03
N GLY A 8 -20.53 -17.91 -17.25
CA GLY A 8 -20.55 -16.44 -17.32
C GLY A 8 -19.19 -15.87 -17.72
N HIS A 9 -19.08 -14.54 -17.82
CA HIS A 9 -17.78 -13.89 -18.04
C HIS A 9 -16.85 -14.14 -16.86
N VAL A 10 -15.78 -14.92 -17.09
CA VAL A 10 -14.69 -15.13 -16.14
C VAL A 10 -13.64 -14.06 -16.42
N PHE A 11 -13.50 -13.09 -15.51
CA PHE A 11 -12.44 -12.09 -15.58
C PHE A 11 -11.27 -12.55 -14.73
N HIS A 12 -10.08 -12.60 -15.33
CA HIS A 12 -8.85 -12.83 -14.58
C HIS A 12 -8.41 -11.53 -13.92
N LEU A 13 -8.18 -11.57 -12.60
CA LEU A 13 -7.51 -10.48 -11.90
C LEU A 13 -6.04 -10.50 -12.30
N HIS A 14 -5.62 -9.46 -13.02
CA HIS A 14 -4.21 -9.25 -13.36
C HIS A 14 -3.50 -8.59 -12.18
N VAL A 15 -2.28 -9.07 -11.89
CA VAL A 15 -1.42 -8.43 -10.90
C VAL A 15 -1.01 -7.07 -11.42
N LEU A 16 -1.11 -6.05 -10.56
CA LEU A 16 -0.69 -4.69 -10.90
C LEU A 16 0.82 -4.65 -11.15
N SER A 17 1.20 -4.00 -12.24
CA SER A 17 2.59 -3.59 -12.48
C SER A 17 3.07 -2.61 -11.41
N GLU A 18 4.37 -2.40 -11.30
CA GLU A 18 4.93 -1.39 -10.39
C GLU A 18 4.34 0.03 -10.56
N PRO A 19 4.20 0.59 -11.78
CA PRO A 19 3.62 1.93 -11.93
C PRO A 19 2.15 1.98 -11.50
N GLU A 20 1.37 0.92 -11.74
CA GLU A 20 -0.02 0.86 -11.29
C GLU A 20 -0.10 0.78 -9.76
N ARG A 21 0.82 0.06 -9.11
CA ARG A 21 0.90 0.02 -7.64
C ARG A 21 1.24 1.38 -7.04
N ARG A 22 2.18 2.12 -7.65
CA ARG A 22 2.47 3.52 -7.26
C ARG A 22 1.21 4.38 -7.31
N ALA A 23 0.44 4.28 -8.41
CA ALA A 23 -0.78 5.05 -8.58
C ALA A 23 -1.84 4.70 -7.50
N VAL A 24 -2.04 3.41 -7.22
CA VAL A 24 -2.98 2.98 -6.18
C VAL A 24 -2.54 3.47 -4.80
N LEU A 25 -1.25 3.37 -4.46
CA LEU A 25 -0.75 3.84 -3.16
C LEU A 25 -0.88 5.35 -3.00
N ARG A 26 -0.63 6.11 -4.06
CA ARG A 26 -0.81 7.57 -4.04
C ARG A 26 -2.27 7.94 -3.84
N GLN A 27 -3.17 7.33 -4.60
CA GLN A 27 -4.61 7.52 -4.42
C GLN A 27 -5.07 7.13 -3.00
N ALA A 28 -4.54 6.05 -2.45
CA ALA A 28 -4.85 5.59 -1.12
C ALA A 28 -4.37 6.57 -0.04
N ALA A 29 -3.18 7.16 -0.21
CA ALA A 29 -2.66 8.18 0.69
C ALA A 29 -3.47 9.48 0.61
N ASP A 30 -3.78 9.93 -0.61
CA ASP A 30 -4.60 11.12 -0.85
C ASP A 30 -6.00 10.99 -0.22
N ALA A 31 -6.62 9.81 -0.32
CA ALA A 31 -7.91 9.52 0.31
C ALA A 31 -7.88 9.60 1.85
N ARG A 32 -6.70 9.42 2.46
CA ARG A 32 -6.47 9.56 3.91
C ARG A 32 -5.99 10.97 4.30
N GLY A 33 -5.78 11.86 3.32
CA GLY A 33 -5.19 13.18 3.57
C GLY A 33 -3.70 13.13 3.92
N VAL A 34 -3.04 12.02 3.58
CA VAL A 34 -1.64 11.75 3.87
C VAL A 34 -0.81 12.03 2.63
N PHE A 35 0.30 12.76 2.80
CA PHE A 35 1.26 12.98 1.73
C PHE A 35 2.38 11.92 1.77
N LEU A 36 2.50 11.15 0.69
CA LEU A 36 3.64 10.24 0.47
C LEU A 36 4.61 10.86 -0.54
N GLY A 37 5.75 11.32 -0.03
CA GLY A 37 6.89 11.76 -0.85
C GLY A 37 7.38 10.65 -1.78
N ASP A 38 8.00 11.02 -2.89
CA ASP A 38 8.52 10.05 -3.88
C ASP A 38 9.62 9.16 -3.26
N ASP A 39 10.44 9.71 -2.37
CA ASP A 39 11.46 8.98 -1.60
C ASP A 39 10.84 7.92 -0.68
N VAL A 40 9.74 8.25 -0.01
CA VAL A 40 8.97 7.33 0.82
C VAL A 40 8.32 6.24 -0.04
N MET A 41 7.75 6.62 -1.18
CA MET A 41 7.13 5.69 -2.13
C MET A 41 8.15 4.66 -2.63
N ASP A 42 9.32 5.12 -3.04
CA ASP A 42 10.41 4.28 -3.51
C ASP A 42 10.94 3.36 -2.39
N PHE A 43 11.05 3.86 -1.16
CA PHE A 43 11.43 3.05 0.00
C PHE A 43 10.42 1.92 0.26
N ILE A 44 9.12 2.25 0.30
CA ILE A 44 8.05 1.28 0.54
C ILE A 44 8.03 0.22 -0.57
N LEU A 45 8.09 0.64 -1.84
CA LEU A 45 8.05 -0.30 -2.96
C LEU A 45 9.30 -1.15 -3.07
N THR A 46 10.48 -0.61 -2.74
CA THR A 46 11.73 -1.41 -2.72
C THR A 46 11.67 -2.47 -1.62
N ARG A 47 11.12 -2.14 -0.44
CA ARG A 47 11.14 -3.01 0.74
C ARG A 47 9.96 -3.98 0.83
N PHE A 48 8.79 -3.63 0.30
CA PHE A 48 7.51 -4.34 0.48
C PHE A 48 6.80 -4.73 -0.84
N SER A 49 7.54 -4.85 -1.95
CA SER A 49 7.05 -5.04 -3.32
C SER A 49 6.11 -6.22 -3.64
N ARG A 50 5.69 -7.10 -2.72
CA ARG A 50 5.13 -8.40 -3.15
C ARG A 50 3.62 -8.52 -3.16
N ASP A 51 2.87 -7.58 -2.61
CA ASP A 51 1.42 -7.60 -2.70
C ASP A 51 0.81 -6.25 -2.31
N LEU A 52 -0.23 -5.85 -3.04
CA LEU A 52 -0.96 -4.61 -2.76
C LEU A 52 -1.68 -4.68 -1.41
N GLY A 53 -2.10 -5.88 -0.96
CA GLY A 53 -2.75 -6.07 0.33
C GLY A 53 -1.88 -5.62 1.51
N SER A 54 -0.64 -6.11 1.56
CA SER A 54 0.34 -5.74 2.59
C SER A 54 0.70 -4.27 2.51
N LEU A 55 0.79 -3.70 1.30
CA LEU A 55 1.05 -2.27 1.13
C LEU A 55 -0.09 -1.40 1.68
N MET A 56 -1.35 -1.82 1.49
CA MET A 56 -2.52 -1.14 2.05
C MET A 56 -2.56 -1.26 3.58
N GLN A 57 -2.27 -2.44 4.12
CA GLN A 57 -2.16 -2.64 5.56
C GLN A 57 -1.03 -1.80 6.17
N LEU A 58 0.12 -1.73 5.51
CA LEU A 58 1.24 -0.88 5.95
C LEU A 58 0.81 0.59 6.00
N LEU A 59 0.09 1.05 4.99
CA LEU A 59 -0.41 2.43 4.94
C LEU A 59 -1.38 2.73 6.09
N ASP A 60 -2.26 1.78 6.45
CA ASP A 60 -3.17 1.93 7.59
C ASP A 60 -2.41 2.02 8.93
N HIS A 61 -1.39 1.19 9.13
CA HIS A 61 -0.56 1.26 10.33
C HIS A 61 0.24 2.56 10.40
N LEU A 62 0.79 3.00 9.27
CA LEU A 62 1.55 4.25 9.20
C LEU A 62 0.69 5.46 9.50
N ASP A 63 -0.54 5.49 9.00
CA ASP A 63 -1.50 6.56 9.27
C ASP A 63 -1.84 6.63 10.77
N ALA A 64 -2.16 5.49 11.38
CA ALA A 64 -2.43 5.40 12.82
C ALA A 64 -1.23 5.84 13.68
N TYR A 65 -0.02 5.39 13.34
CA TYR A 65 1.20 5.74 14.05
C TYR A 65 1.60 7.21 13.86
N ALA A 66 1.45 7.75 12.65
CA ALA A 66 1.67 9.17 12.36
C ALA A 66 0.70 10.06 13.15
N LEU A 67 -0.58 9.66 13.25
CA LEU A 67 -1.58 10.36 14.04
C LEU A 67 -1.26 10.28 15.54
N GLN A 68 -0.86 9.11 16.04
CA GLN A 68 -0.49 8.90 17.45
C GLN A 68 0.73 9.74 17.85
N THR A 69 1.74 9.80 16.98
CA THR A 69 2.99 10.54 17.25
C THR A 69 2.92 12.01 16.82
N GLN A 70 1.86 12.43 16.14
CA GLN A 70 1.70 13.77 15.56
C GLN A 70 2.85 14.14 14.61
N ARG A 71 3.32 13.18 13.81
CA ARG A 71 4.46 13.35 12.90
C ARG A 71 4.05 13.09 11.46
N ALA A 72 4.68 13.81 10.53
CA ALA A 72 4.50 13.55 9.10
C ALA A 72 5.11 12.20 8.69
N ILE A 73 4.48 11.54 7.72
CA ILE A 73 4.97 10.27 7.17
C ILE A 73 6.28 10.51 6.41
N THR A 74 7.35 9.96 6.96
CA THR A 74 8.72 10.10 6.45
C THR A 74 9.48 8.79 6.63
N ILE A 75 10.58 8.58 5.91
CA ILE A 75 11.41 7.37 6.05
C ILE A 75 11.83 7.12 7.51
N PRO A 76 12.28 8.13 8.30
CA PRO A 76 12.60 7.91 9.72
C PRO A 76 11.40 7.47 10.56
N LEU A 77 10.18 7.96 10.27
CA LEU A 77 8.97 7.54 10.97
C LEU A 77 8.62 6.08 10.64
N ILE A 78 8.75 5.70 9.38
CA ILE A 78 8.52 4.30 8.95
C ILE A 78 9.49 3.38 9.68
N LYS A 79 10.76 3.78 9.79
CA LYS A 79 11.77 3.01 10.54
C LYS A 79 11.42 2.91 12.02
N SER A 80 11.03 4.01 12.67
CA SER A 80 10.66 3.96 14.09
C SER A 80 9.43 3.07 14.32
N MET A 81 8.41 3.15 13.46
CA MET A 81 7.26 2.26 13.53
C MET A 81 7.64 0.78 13.38
N LEU A 82 8.60 0.46 12.50
CA LEU A 82 9.09 -0.91 12.31
C LEU A 82 10.00 -1.40 13.45
N GLU A 83 10.58 -0.49 14.23
CA GLU A 83 11.40 -0.81 15.42
C GLU A 83 10.55 -0.94 16.69
N ASP A 84 9.43 -0.20 16.76
CA ASP A 84 8.48 -0.22 17.88
C ASP A 84 7.48 -1.40 17.81
N ALA A 85 7.35 -2.07 16.66
CA ALA A 85 6.45 -3.20 16.41
C ALA A 85 7.14 -4.56 16.59
#